data_AF-A0AAV9V240-F1
#
_entry.id   AF-A0AAV9V240-F1
#
_cell.length_a   1.000
_cell.length_b   1.000
_cell.length_c   1.000
_cell.angle_alpha   90.00
_cell.angle_beta   90.00
_cell.angle_gamma   90.00
#
_symmetry.space_group_name_H-M   'P 1'
#
loop_
_entity.id
_entity.type
_entity.pdbx_description
1 polymer ?
#
loop_
_entity_poly.entity_id
_entity_poly.type
_entity_poly.pdbx_seq_one_letter_code
_entity_poly.pdbx_strand_id
1 'polypeptide(L)'
;MYKETITADFTVRASNGRGVAETEDQTLRNCLRGTRKEYSGSPPAPKWFTARGHFQVPPSESGWFSREEAKERRRCSRIDFSRRNQQYIVDLCQAARGGLWKCQVDETAKFMVGCRNYIVQLVFEDGVRWLLKTSQPNLKWSKYSDSPGILNLEIATTLWLRHNTSLPVPRVRLWDVRTNQQNKFGKPWYVMEAVPGKTVDDQVKAATVRDKNFNWEKEQSKRYRHLAKFELESLRYPAPCRGRLILNAKASYFHAGRQKLPLDQIEISEKDDGCGLANSMIQKLDLNSNVLKAKVDELEFEKQEIDAHVALSDHLKEVLPKIIDKRFEKTYCLVHGDITDANILCDSKFYTTAIIDWELAKIVPLQLAVAKPGIDFNDLVRQVGDIFQKATVRGKVDYAKVSKLWSEHDKTVRHQRNKFIEEVSKLDDSVMGDGKTPWTAGYKYVTGLYRLSHAIQTIWQFLSGYEDFLELETEPSMFILGEIRRLAEGATKMVSEGILSRENEDGLLDELRYQV
;
A
#
# COMPACT_ATOMS: atom_id res chain seq x y z
N MET A 1 -8.90 -5.67 74.44
CA MET A 1 -9.82 -4.79 73.68
C MET A 1 -9.86 -5.26 72.23
N TYR A 2 -10.55 -6.38 72.03
CA TYR A 2 -10.84 -7.01 70.75
C TYR A 2 -12.37 -7.05 70.66
N LYS A 3 -12.95 -6.28 69.73
CA LYS A 3 -14.36 -6.20 69.32
C LYS A 3 -14.34 -5.45 67.97
N GLU A 4 -15.12 -5.75 66.93
CA GLU A 4 -16.27 -6.63 66.77
C GLU A 4 -16.49 -6.87 65.27
N THR A 5 -17.02 -8.04 64.97
CA THR A 5 -17.62 -8.51 63.72
C THR A 5 -18.80 -7.62 63.28
N ILE A 6 -19.05 -7.48 61.97
CA ILE A 6 -20.34 -7.84 61.31
C ILE A 6 -20.14 -7.84 59.78
N THR A 7 -20.57 -8.96 59.21
CA THR A 7 -20.73 -9.34 57.81
C THR A 7 -21.87 -8.61 57.10
N ALA A 8 -21.69 -8.30 55.81
CA ALA A 8 -22.78 -8.33 54.83
C ALA A 8 -22.21 -8.67 53.43
N ASP A 9 -22.71 -9.76 52.86
CA ASP A 9 -22.50 -10.20 51.49
C ASP A 9 -22.99 -9.13 50.49
N PHE A 10 -22.13 -8.75 49.54
CA PHE A 10 -22.54 -8.28 48.23
C PHE A 10 -21.70 -8.95 47.15
N THR A 11 -22.38 -9.79 46.38
CA THR A 11 -21.89 -10.40 45.15
C THR A 11 -21.63 -9.32 44.10
N VAL A 12 -20.39 -9.17 43.65
CA VAL A 12 -20.06 -8.42 42.42
C VAL A 12 -19.50 -9.38 41.39
N ARG A 13 -20.29 -9.56 40.32
CA ARG A 13 -19.92 -10.25 39.09
C ARG A 13 -18.73 -9.53 38.44
N ALA A 14 -17.64 -10.26 38.24
CA ALA A 14 -16.51 -9.81 37.44
C ALA A 14 -16.95 -9.61 35.97
N SER A 15 -16.93 -8.37 35.51
CA SER A 15 -17.04 -8.00 34.10
C SER A 15 -15.62 -7.68 33.59
N ASN A 16 -14.96 -8.68 33.01
CA ASN A 16 -13.69 -8.46 32.31
C ASN A 16 -13.96 -8.18 30.84
N GLY A 17 -14.15 -6.89 30.53
CA GLY A 17 -14.00 -6.33 29.19
C GLY A 17 -12.86 -5.32 29.20
N ARG A 18 -11.73 -5.66 28.59
CA ARG A 18 -10.74 -4.69 28.07
C ARG A 18 -10.15 -5.26 26.79
N GLY A 19 -10.65 -4.78 25.66
CA GLY A 19 -9.98 -4.91 24.37
C GLY A 19 -8.75 -4.03 24.39
N VAL A 20 -7.58 -4.63 24.23
CA VAL A 20 -6.33 -3.91 23.96
C VAL A 20 -6.34 -3.60 22.47
N ALA A 21 -6.30 -2.32 22.11
CA ALA A 21 -6.06 -1.90 20.74
C ALA A 21 -4.59 -2.18 20.40
N GLU A 22 -4.34 -3.19 19.57
CA GLU A 22 -3.04 -3.42 18.96
C GLU A 22 -2.78 -2.34 17.90
N THR A 23 -1.67 -1.62 18.02
CA THR A 23 -1.20 -0.65 17.03
C THR A 23 -0.50 -1.37 15.87
N GLU A 24 -0.51 -0.77 14.66
CA GLU A 24 0.09 -1.31 13.43
C GLU A 24 1.57 -1.74 13.61
N ASP A 25 2.32 -1.08 14.51
CA ASP A 25 3.74 -1.36 14.81
C ASP A 25 3.98 -2.72 15.47
N GLN A 26 3.07 -3.17 16.34
CA GLN A 26 3.20 -4.46 17.01
C GLN A 26 3.10 -5.63 16.00
N THR A 27 2.36 -5.41 14.90
CA THR A 27 2.18 -6.38 13.82
C THR A 27 3.45 -6.52 12.96
N LEU A 28 4.21 -5.43 12.81
CA LEU A 28 5.51 -5.40 12.13
C LEU A 28 6.63 -6.01 12.99
N ARG A 29 6.68 -5.72 14.31
CA ARG A 29 7.69 -6.30 15.22
C ARG A 29 7.56 -7.83 15.38
N ASN A 30 6.35 -8.37 15.28
CA ASN A 30 6.11 -9.82 15.30
C ASN A 30 6.56 -10.53 13.99
N CYS A 31 6.89 -9.79 12.93
CA CYS A 31 7.33 -10.37 11.65
C CYS A 31 8.76 -10.95 11.66
N LEU A 32 9.59 -10.64 12.66
CA LEU A 32 11.03 -10.92 12.63
C LEU A 32 11.50 -12.01 13.61
N ARG A 33 10.63 -12.59 14.44
CA ARG A 33 11.03 -13.60 15.44
C ARG A 33 10.39 -14.97 15.20
N GLY A 34 11.15 -15.87 14.60
CA GLY A 34 11.21 -17.27 15.06
C GLY A 34 10.33 -18.30 14.37
N THR A 35 11.01 -19.16 13.60
CA THR A 35 10.60 -20.52 13.21
C THR A 35 10.22 -21.40 14.41
N ARG A 36 9.08 -22.11 14.35
CA ARG A 36 8.90 -23.46 14.93
C ARG A 36 7.75 -24.22 14.24
N LYS A 37 8.05 -25.46 13.86
CA LYS A 37 7.15 -26.47 13.27
C LYS A 37 5.95 -26.75 14.18
N GLU A 38 4.78 -27.00 13.57
CA GLU A 38 3.91 -28.16 13.87
C GLU A 38 2.71 -28.24 12.89
N TYR A 39 2.46 -29.45 12.40
CA TYR A 39 1.53 -29.81 11.33
C TYR A 39 0.09 -30.03 11.85
N SER A 40 -0.95 -29.78 11.04
CA SER A 40 -2.34 -30.17 11.38
C SER A 40 -3.00 -31.08 10.33
N GLY A 41 -3.08 -32.38 10.63
CA GLY A 41 -4.28 -33.03 11.19
C GLY A 41 -5.51 -33.40 10.33
N SER A 42 -5.61 -33.06 9.03
CA SER A 42 -6.71 -33.59 8.20
C SER A 42 -6.30 -33.77 6.73
N PRO A 43 -6.67 -34.90 6.10
CA PRO A 43 -6.15 -35.25 4.79
C PRO A 43 -6.76 -34.38 3.66
N PRO A 44 -5.95 -34.02 2.64
CA PRO A 44 -6.42 -33.40 1.39
C PRO A 44 -7.35 -34.33 0.58
N ALA A 45 -8.13 -33.75 -0.33
CA ALA A 45 -9.01 -34.49 -1.24
C ALA A 45 -8.24 -35.39 -2.23
N PRO A 46 -8.81 -36.52 -2.70
CA PRO A 46 -8.11 -37.54 -3.51
C PRO A 46 -7.44 -37.03 -4.79
N LYS A 47 -7.97 -35.97 -5.42
CA LYS A 47 -7.45 -35.42 -6.68
C LYS A 47 -6.06 -34.74 -6.61
N TRP A 48 -5.41 -34.75 -5.44
CA TRP A 48 -4.13 -34.07 -5.17
C TRP A 48 -2.99 -35.04 -4.90
N PHE A 49 -3.30 -36.33 -5.06
CA PHE A 49 -2.37 -37.42 -4.90
C PHE A 49 -2.16 -38.08 -6.25
N THR A 50 -0.91 -38.45 -6.54
CA THR A 50 -0.62 -39.37 -7.64
C THR A 50 -1.30 -40.71 -7.35
N ALA A 51 -1.42 -41.57 -8.36
CA ALA A 51 -1.89 -42.95 -8.19
C ALA A 51 -1.09 -43.77 -7.14
N ARG A 52 0.10 -43.28 -6.72
CA ARG A 52 0.95 -43.87 -5.66
C ARG A 52 0.83 -43.17 -4.31
N GLY A 53 -0.16 -42.29 -4.11
CA GLY A 53 -0.38 -41.60 -2.82
C GLY A 53 0.62 -40.48 -2.52
N HIS A 54 1.43 -40.06 -3.49
CA HIS A 54 2.33 -38.92 -3.31
C HIS A 54 1.61 -37.61 -3.61
N PHE A 55 1.78 -36.63 -2.73
CA PHE A 55 1.19 -35.30 -2.90
C PHE A 55 1.79 -34.58 -4.11
N GLN A 56 0.97 -34.21 -5.10
CA GLN A 56 1.42 -33.50 -6.30
C GLN A 56 0.84 -32.08 -6.33
N VAL A 57 1.73 -31.09 -6.32
CA VAL A 57 1.40 -29.67 -6.51
C VAL A 57 2.17 -29.18 -7.73
N PRO A 58 1.52 -28.49 -8.69
CA PRO A 58 2.26 -27.83 -9.76
C PRO A 58 3.25 -26.83 -9.15
N PRO A 59 4.53 -26.85 -9.56
CA PRO A 59 5.48 -25.84 -9.11
C PRO A 59 5.00 -24.45 -9.55
N SER A 60 4.94 -23.52 -8.60
CA SER A 60 4.96 -22.09 -8.89
C SER A 60 5.77 -21.41 -7.81
N GLU A 61 6.72 -20.60 -8.26
CA GLU A 61 7.57 -19.73 -7.46
C GLU A 61 6.73 -18.55 -6.97
N SER A 62 6.78 -18.26 -5.68
CA SER A 62 6.37 -16.96 -5.14
C SER A 62 7.58 -16.36 -4.47
N GLY A 63 8.01 -15.15 -4.87
CA GLY A 63 9.21 -14.51 -4.33
C GLY A 63 9.12 -14.06 -2.87
N TRP A 64 7.91 -14.01 -2.30
CA TRP A 64 7.65 -13.48 -0.95
C TRP A 64 7.67 -14.50 0.17
N PHE A 65 7.59 -15.79 -0.18
CA PHE A 65 7.50 -16.90 0.76
C PHE A 65 8.51 -17.98 0.37
N SER A 66 8.98 -18.76 1.36
CA SER A 66 9.63 -20.02 1.03
C SER A 66 8.68 -20.89 0.20
N ARG A 67 9.25 -21.75 -0.65
CA ARG A 67 8.45 -22.65 -1.49
C ARG A 67 7.51 -23.53 -0.66
N GLU A 68 7.97 -23.91 0.51
CA GLU A 68 7.29 -24.69 1.54
C GLU A 68 6.13 -23.91 2.14
N GLU A 69 6.35 -22.65 2.56
CA GLU A 69 5.30 -21.80 3.10
C GLU A 69 4.21 -21.54 2.06
N ALA A 70 4.58 -21.18 0.84
CA ALA A 70 3.62 -20.95 -0.24
C ALA A 70 2.79 -22.21 -0.53
N LYS A 71 3.41 -23.40 -0.49
CA LYS A 71 2.73 -24.68 -0.64
C LYS A 71 1.72 -24.92 0.49
N GLU A 72 2.09 -24.62 1.73
CA GLU A 72 1.22 -24.81 2.88
C GLU A 72 0.05 -23.81 2.93
N ARG A 73 0.29 -22.53 2.63
CA ARG A 73 -0.80 -21.53 2.51
C ARG A 73 -1.85 -21.98 1.49
N ARG A 74 -1.41 -22.52 0.34
CA ARG A 74 -2.29 -23.10 -0.68
C ARG A 74 -3.07 -24.30 -0.18
N ARG A 75 -2.41 -25.22 0.54
CA ARG A 75 -3.09 -26.39 1.12
C ARG A 75 -4.20 -25.95 2.07
N CYS A 76 -3.88 -25.09 3.03
CA CYS A 76 -4.84 -24.60 4.03
C CYS A 76 -6.00 -23.84 3.40
N SER A 77 -5.73 -22.94 2.45
CA SER A 77 -6.78 -22.13 1.80
C SER A 77 -7.74 -22.99 0.98
N ARG A 78 -7.24 -24.04 0.31
CA ARG A 78 -8.09 -24.98 -0.42
C ARG A 78 -8.91 -25.88 0.50
N ILE A 79 -8.36 -26.30 1.65
CA ILE A 79 -9.12 -27.03 2.68
C ILE A 79 -10.24 -26.13 3.23
N ASP A 80 -9.90 -24.89 3.59
CA ASP A 80 -10.88 -23.89 4.04
C ASP A 80 -12.00 -23.74 3.00
N PHE A 81 -11.65 -23.43 1.75
CA PHE A 81 -12.61 -23.28 0.66
C PHE A 81 -13.50 -24.51 0.48
N SER A 82 -12.93 -25.73 0.53
CA SER A 82 -13.67 -27.01 0.39
C SER A 82 -14.71 -27.25 1.49
N ARG A 83 -14.52 -26.65 2.67
CA ARG A 83 -15.46 -26.76 3.79
C ARG A 83 -16.56 -25.69 3.76
N ARG A 84 -16.47 -24.71 2.86
CA ARG A 84 -17.48 -23.62 2.73
C ARG A 84 -18.60 -24.01 1.79
N ASN A 85 -19.71 -23.29 1.87
CA ASN A 85 -20.82 -23.42 0.94
C ASN A 85 -20.46 -22.77 -0.41
N GLN A 86 -19.69 -23.48 -1.24
CA GLN A 86 -19.25 -22.99 -2.55
C GLN A 86 -20.42 -22.82 -3.52
N GLN A 87 -21.39 -23.74 -3.48
CA GLN A 87 -22.56 -23.72 -4.35
C GLN A 87 -23.36 -22.43 -4.18
N TYR A 88 -23.48 -21.94 -2.94
CA TYR A 88 -24.10 -20.65 -2.67
C TYR A 88 -23.48 -19.49 -3.49
N ILE A 89 -22.16 -19.43 -3.61
CA ILE A 89 -21.49 -18.39 -4.42
C ILE A 89 -21.76 -18.59 -5.90
N VAL A 90 -21.70 -19.84 -6.37
CA VAL A 90 -21.97 -20.21 -7.78
C VAL A 90 -23.38 -19.80 -8.18
N ASP A 91 -24.38 -20.11 -7.35
CA ASP A 91 -25.78 -19.79 -7.58
C ASP A 91 -25.99 -18.27 -7.65
N LEU A 92 -25.36 -17.52 -6.74
CA LEU A 92 -25.39 -16.06 -6.77
C LEU A 92 -24.75 -15.48 -8.03
N CYS A 93 -23.62 -16.05 -8.48
CA CYS A 93 -22.95 -15.61 -9.70
C CYS A 93 -23.79 -15.87 -10.95
N GLN A 94 -24.45 -17.03 -11.01
CA GLN A 94 -25.37 -17.36 -12.09
C GLN A 94 -26.60 -16.43 -12.10
N ALA A 95 -27.19 -16.17 -10.93
CA ALA A 95 -28.31 -15.24 -10.79
C ALA A 95 -27.93 -13.80 -11.19
N ALA A 96 -26.73 -13.35 -10.80
CA ALA A 96 -26.19 -12.04 -11.16
C ALA A 96 -26.05 -11.82 -12.67
N ARG A 97 -25.98 -12.91 -13.45
CA ARG A 97 -25.95 -12.91 -14.90
C ARG A 97 -27.29 -13.30 -15.54
N GLY A 98 -28.39 -13.15 -14.80
CA GLY A 98 -29.74 -13.42 -15.28
C GLY A 98 -30.07 -14.91 -15.45
N GLY A 99 -29.23 -15.82 -14.94
CA GLY A 99 -29.43 -17.26 -15.03
C GLY A 99 -29.21 -17.85 -16.43
N LEU A 100 -28.66 -17.09 -17.37
CA LEU A 100 -28.52 -17.50 -18.78
C LEU A 100 -27.35 -18.48 -19.03
N TRP A 101 -26.31 -18.44 -18.20
CA TRP A 101 -25.11 -19.24 -18.36
C TRP A 101 -24.81 -20.00 -17.07
N LYS A 102 -24.54 -21.30 -17.17
CA LYS A 102 -24.11 -22.03 -15.97
C LYS A 102 -22.75 -21.53 -15.51
N CYS A 103 -22.61 -21.40 -14.19
CA CYS A 103 -21.38 -21.02 -13.53
C CYS A 103 -20.80 -22.24 -12.80
N GLN A 104 -19.48 -22.35 -12.76
CA GLN A 104 -18.79 -23.34 -11.93
C GLN A 104 -17.45 -22.82 -11.44
N VAL A 105 -16.90 -23.47 -10.41
CA VAL A 105 -15.51 -23.25 -10.02
C VAL A 105 -14.60 -23.79 -11.12
N ASP A 106 -13.65 -22.99 -11.59
CA ASP A 106 -12.68 -23.43 -12.56
C ASP A 106 -11.60 -24.31 -11.88
N GLU A 107 -11.78 -25.62 -11.94
CA GLU A 107 -10.84 -26.57 -11.35
C GLU A 107 -9.47 -26.61 -12.05
N THR A 108 -9.38 -26.08 -13.28
CA THR A 108 -8.14 -26.04 -14.05
C THR A 108 -7.29 -24.80 -13.72
N ALA A 109 -7.92 -23.78 -13.15
CA ALA A 109 -7.24 -22.55 -12.77
C ALA A 109 -6.35 -22.75 -11.54
N LYS A 110 -5.26 -21.96 -11.48
CA LYS A 110 -4.41 -21.90 -10.29
C LYS A 110 -5.19 -21.27 -9.14
N PHE A 111 -5.14 -21.92 -7.98
CA PHE A 111 -5.62 -21.36 -6.72
C PHE A 111 -4.63 -20.28 -6.25
N MET A 112 -5.02 -19.01 -6.33
CA MET A 112 -4.15 -17.87 -6.03
C MET A 112 -4.19 -17.58 -4.53
N VAL A 113 -3.02 -17.40 -3.91
CA VAL A 113 -2.91 -17.18 -2.46
C VAL A 113 -1.88 -16.09 -2.21
N GLY A 114 -2.30 -15.02 -1.54
CA GLY A 114 -1.45 -13.90 -1.14
C GLY A 114 -1.01 -13.99 0.32
N CYS A 115 -0.79 -12.83 0.95
CA CYS A 115 -0.48 -12.75 2.39
C CYS A 115 -1.72 -12.88 3.27
N ARG A 116 -2.81 -12.21 2.88
CA ARG A 116 -4.05 -12.10 3.67
C ARG A 116 -5.26 -12.80 3.05
N ASN A 117 -5.25 -12.95 1.73
CA ASN A 117 -6.42 -13.40 0.96
C ASN A 117 -6.07 -14.59 0.06
N TYR A 118 -7.09 -15.36 -0.33
CA TYR A 118 -7.02 -16.28 -1.46
C TYR A 118 -8.09 -15.95 -2.49
N ILE A 119 -7.80 -16.30 -3.74
CA ILE A 119 -8.66 -16.04 -4.89
C ILE A 119 -8.94 -17.35 -5.63
N VAL A 120 -10.22 -17.58 -5.89
CA VAL A 120 -10.74 -18.72 -6.68
C VAL A 120 -11.35 -18.19 -7.97
N GLN A 121 -11.02 -18.83 -9.09
CA GLN A 121 -11.60 -18.49 -10.37
C GLN A 121 -12.92 -19.23 -10.60
N LEU A 122 -13.90 -18.50 -11.08
CA LEU A 122 -15.19 -19.00 -11.54
C LEU A 122 -15.23 -18.86 -13.07
N VAL A 123 -15.82 -19.84 -13.76
CA VAL A 123 -15.98 -19.84 -15.21
C VAL A 123 -17.44 -20.08 -15.58
N PHE A 124 -17.91 -19.32 -16.56
CA PHE A 124 -19.23 -19.47 -17.15
C PHE A 124 -19.15 -20.25 -18.46
N GLU A 125 -20.25 -20.87 -18.89
CA GLU A 125 -20.34 -21.62 -20.16
C GLU A 125 -19.97 -20.78 -21.40
N ASP A 126 -20.15 -19.46 -21.36
CA ASP A 126 -19.75 -18.53 -22.42
C ASP A 126 -18.26 -18.15 -22.39
N GLY A 127 -17.47 -18.75 -21.49
CA GLY A 127 -16.04 -18.53 -21.35
C GLY A 127 -15.66 -17.29 -20.53
N VAL A 128 -16.63 -16.49 -20.07
CA VAL A 128 -16.36 -15.38 -19.15
C VAL A 128 -15.88 -15.92 -17.82
N ARG A 129 -14.98 -15.17 -17.16
CA ARG A 129 -14.35 -15.58 -15.90
C ARG A 129 -14.54 -14.51 -14.84
N TRP A 130 -14.94 -14.92 -13.64
CA TRP A 130 -15.00 -14.07 -12.45
C TRP A 130 -14.04 -14.60 -11.38
N LEU A 131 -13.70 -13.77 -10.41
CA LEU A 131 -12.77 -14.06 -9.32
C LEU A 131 -13.49 -13.87 -7.99
N LEU A 132 -13.52 -14.92 -7.17
CA LEU A 132 -13.95 -14.86 -5.77
C LEU A 132 -12.72 -14.60 -4.90
N LYS A 133 -12.68 -13.47 -4.19
CA LYS A 133 -11.65 -13.16 -3.18
C LYS A 133 -12.25 -13.29 -1.78
N THR A 134 -11.50 -13.90 -0.86
CA THR A 134 -11.87 -14.05 0.55
C THR A 134 -10.62 -14.14 1.41
N SER A 135 -10.74 -13.86 2.71
CA SER A 135 -9.60 -13.92 3.61
C SER A 135 -9.04 -15.34 3.73
N GLN A 136 -7.76 -15.45 4.05
CA GLN A 136 -7.17 -16.73 4.44
C GLN A 136 -7.72 -17.16 5.81
N PRO A 137 -7.69 -18.47 6.13
CA PRO A 137 -7.86 -18.89 7.51
C PRO A 137 -6.77 -18.26 8.38
N ASN A 138 -7.07 -18.00 9.66
CA ASN A 138 -6.05 -17.55 10.60
C ASN A 138 -5.04 -18.69 10.82
N LEU A 139 -3.84 -18.54 10.27
CA LEU A 139 -2.77 -19.53 10.34
C LEU A 139 -1.87 -19.19 11.53
N LYS A 140 -1.83 -20.03 12.56
CA LYS A 140 -1.08 -19.77 13.81
C LYS A 140 0.40 -19.41 13.60
N TRP A 141 1.00 -19.91 12.52
CA TRP A 141 2.40 -19.68 12.16
C TRP A 141 2.58 -18.47 11.23
N SER A 142 1.50 -17.91 10.69
CA SER A 142 1.56 -16.74 9.81
C SER A 142 1.71 -15.49 10.65
N LYS A 143 2.71 -14.67 10.32
CA LYS A 143 2.85 -13.31 10.85
C LYS A 143 1.70 -12.38 10.43
N TYR A 144 0.99 -12.72 9.35
CA TYR A 144 -0.21 -12.02 8.92
C TYR A 144 -1.42 -12.59 9.66
N SER A 145 -2.04 -11.77 10.50
CA SER A 145 -3.27 -12.05 11.23
C SER A 145 -4.51 -11.64 10.41
N ASP A 146 -5.68 -12.13 10.83
CA ASP A 146 -6.95 -11.65 10.31
C ASP A 146 -7.12 -10.17 10.68
N SER A 147 -7.40 -9.33 9.68
CA SER A 147 -7.64 -7.90 9.87
C SER A 147 -9.08 -7.64 9.41
N PRO A 148 -10.06 -7.67 10.34
CA PRO A 148 -11.45 -7.46 10.00
C PRO A 148 -11.63 -6.14 9.27
N GLY A 149 -12.37 -6.16 8.16
CA GLY A 149 -12.69 -4.95 7.39
C GLY A 149 -11.76 -4.65 6.20
N ILE A 150 -10.66 -5.38 6.00
CA ILE A 150 -9.79 -5.16 4.83
C ILE A 150 -10.54 -5.36 3.50
N LEU A 151 -11.36 -6.42 3.38
CA LEU A 151 -12.18 -6.62 2.18
C LEU A 151 -13.22 -5.50 2.01
N ASN A 152 -13.74 -4.94 3.10
CA ASN A 152 -14.66 -3.80 3.05
C ASN A 152 -13.98 -2.59 2.39
N LEU A 153 -12.76 -2.26 2.84
CA LEU A 153 -11.94 -1.18 2.28
C LEU A 153 -11.68 -1.35 0.78
N GLU A 154 -11.27 -2.55 0.37
CA GLU A 154 -10.98 -2.85 -1.03
C GLU A 154 -12.23 -2.72 -1.92
N ILE A 155 -13.38 -3.24 -1.46
CA ILE A 155 -14.65 -3.15 -2.20
C ILE A 155 -15.07 -1.69 -2.33
N ALA A 156 -15.11 -0.93 -1.23
CA ALA A 156 -15.51 0.47 -1.23
C ALA A 156 -14.63 1.31 -2.17
N THR A 157 -13.32 1.13 -2.08
CA THR A 157 -12.35 1.83 -2.94
C THR A 157 -12.55 1.48 -4.41
N THR A 158 -12.68 0.19 -4.74
CA THR A 158 -12.87 -0.26 -6.13
C THR A 158 -14.19 0.26 -6.72
N LEU A 159 -15.27 0.28 -5.94
CA LEU A 159 -16.56 0.82 -6.35
C LEU A 159 -16.48 2.34 -6.60
N TRP A 160 -15.83 3.09 -5.69
CA TRP A 160 -15.66 4.52 -5.82
C TRP A 160 -14.83 4.87 -7.05
N LEU A 161 -13.70 4.20 -7.26
CA LEU A 161 -12.82 4.42 -8.42
C LEU A 161 -13.57 4.20 -9.73
N ARG A 162 -14.30 3.09 -9.82
CA ARG A 162 -15.06 2.74 -11.04
C ARG A 162 -16.18 3.72 -11.34
N HIS A 163 -16.75 4.35 -10.32
CA HIS A 163 -17.84 5.31 -10.50
C HIS A 163 -17.35 6.72 -10.81
N ASN A 164 -16.30 7.16 -10.13
CA ASN A 164 -15.88 8.55 -10.17
C ASN A 164 -14.75 8.79 -11.17
N THR A 165 -14.00 7.78 -11.58
CA THR A 165 -12.79 7.95 -12.38
C THR A 165 -12.84 7.14 -13.68
N SER A 166 -11.96 7.48 -14.62
CA SER A 166 -11.71 6.67 -15.82
C SER A 166 -10.74 5.51 -15.61
N LEU A 167 -10.30 5.27 -14.36
CA LEU A 167 -9.26 4.31 -14.05
C LEU A 167 -9.70 2.87 -14.32
N PRO A 168 -8.84 2.04 -14.94
CA PRO A 168 -9.16 0.66 -15.20
C PRO A 168 -9.04 -0.14 -13.90
N VAL A 169 -10.16 -0.44 -13.27
CA VAL A 169 -10.25 -1.31 -12.09
C VAL A 169 -11.23 -2.47 -12.32
N PRO A 170 -11.03 -3.63 -11.69
CA PRO A 170 -11.96 -4.75 -11.80
C PRO A 170 -13.38 -4.36 -11.43
N ARG A 171 -14.36 -4.93 -12.12
CA ARG A 171 -15.77 -4.70 -11.78
C ARG A 171 -16.18 -5.62 -10.65
N VAL A 172 -16.40 -5.07 -9.45
CA VAL A 172 -17.05 -5.80 -8.36
C VAL A 172 -18.50 -6.10 -8.75
N ARG A 173 -18.90 -7.37 -8.56
CA ARG A 173 -20.22 -7.89 -8.91
C ARG A 173 -21.05 -8.22 -7.68
N LEU A 174 -20.45 -8.87 -6.69
CA LEU A 174 -21.12 -9.40 -5.50
C LEU A 174 -20.23 -9.24 -4.27
N TRP A 175 -20.82 -9.09 -3.10
CA TRP A 175 -20.07 -9.22 -1.84
C TRP A 175 -20.97 -9.57 -0.67
N ASP A 176 -20.37 -10.12 0.37
CA ASP A 176 -20.95 -10.21 1.70
C ASP A 176 -19.81 -10.12 2.71
N VAL A 177 -19.71 -8.99 3.40
CA VAL A 177 -18.68 -8.74 4.41
C VAL A 177 -19.21 -8.98 5.84
N ARG A 178 -20.44 -9.50 5.99
CA ARG A 178 -20.99 -9.85 7.29
C ARG A 178 -20.23 -11.04 7.89
N THR A 179 -19.97 -10.97 9.18
CA THR A 179 -19.29 -12.01 9.98
C THR A 179 -20.27 -12.90 10.77
N ASN A 180 -21.57 -12.68 10.60
CA ASN A 180 -22.62 -13.44 11.27
C ASN A 180 -23.14 -14.61 10.40
N GLN A 181 -24.02 -15.43 10.96
CA GLN A 181 -24.56 -16.63 10.30
C GLN A 181 -25.41 -16.34 9.04
N GLN A 182 -25.79 -15.08 8.78
CA GLN A 182 -26.51 -14.73 7.54
C GLN A 182 -25.61 -14.86 6.31
N ASN A 183 -24.30 -14.71 6.47
CA ASN A 183 -23.34 -14.99 5.43
C ASN A 183 -23.18 -16.52 5.29
N LYS A 184 -23.91 -17.11 4.33
CA LYS A 184 -23.96 -18.56 4.11
C LYS A 184 -22.63 -19.16 3.65
N PHE A 185 -21.70 -18.33 3.17
CA PHE A 185 -20.33 -18.78 2.88
C PHE A 185 -19.52 -18.98 4.17
N GLY A 186 -19.90 -18.30 5.25
CA GLY A 186 -19.33 -18.44 6.59
C GLY A 186 -18.12 -17.54 6.88
N LYS A 187 -17.79 -16.60 5.98
CA LYS A 187 -16.78 -15.56 6.19
C LYS A 187 -16.87 -14.46 5.13
N PRO A 188 -16.28 -13.27 5.34
CA PRO A 188 -16.31 -12.19 4.35
C PRO A 188 -15.76 -12.59 2.97
N TRP A 189 -16.44 -12.18 1.90
CA TRP A 189 -16.04 -12.47 0.51
C TRP A 189 -16.58 -11.41 -0.46
N TYR A 190 -15.96 -11.31 -1.64
CA TYR A 190 -16.54 -10.63 -2.78
C TYR A 190 -16.15 -11.30 -4.11
N VAL A 191 -16.93 -11.02 -5.14
CA VAL A 191 -16.71 -11.49 -6.51
C VAL A 191 -16.54 -10.31 -7.44
N MET A 192 -15.54 -10.38 -8.30
CA MET A 192 -15.26 -9.40 -9.35
C MET A 192 -15.05 -10.05 -10.71
N GLU A 193 -15.15 -9.28 -11.78
CA GLU A 193 -14.76 -9.73 -13.13
C GLU A 193 -13.24 -9.99 -13.19
N ALA A 194 -12.85 -11.09 -13.86
CA ALA A 194 -11.45 -11.30 -14.21
C ALA A 194 -11.07 -10.38 -15.37
N VAL A 195 -10.14 -9.46 -15.12
CA VAL A 195 -9.64 -8.57 -16.17
C VAL A 195 -8.60 -9.29 -17.03
N PRO A 196 -8.65 -9.18 -18.37
CA PRO A 196 -7.63 -9.78 -19.24
C PRO A 196 -6.25 -9.18 -19.01
N GLY A 197 -5.22 -10.02 -19.06
CA GLY A 197 -3.82 -9.60 -18.94
C GLY A 197 -3.03 -10.46 -17.96
N LYS A 198 -1.77 -10.08 -17.76
CA LYS A 198 -0.89 -10.60 -16.71
C LYS A 198 -0.39 -9.44 -15.88
N THR A 199 0.12 -9.70 -14.68
CA THR A 199 0.84 -8.66 -13.95
C THR A 199 2.04 -8.19 -14.78
N VAL A 200 2.43 -6.92 -14.63
CA VAL A 200 3.62 -6.40 -15.31
C VAL A 200 4.84 -7.26 -14.93
N ASP A 201 4.95 -7.66 -13.66
CA ASP A 201 6.00 -8.55 -13.17
C ASP A 201 6.02 -9.90 -13.92
N ASP A 202 4.88 -10.57 -14.06
CA ASP A 202 4.77 -11.84 -14.80
C ASP A 202 5.06 -11.65 -16.30
N GLN A 203 4.63 -10.53 -16.88
CA GLN A 203 4.86 -10.22 -18.29
C GLN A 203 6.34 -9.93 -18.56
N VAL A 204 7.03 -9.21 -17.66
CA VAL A 204 8.48 -8.99 -17.71
C VAL A 204 9.22 -10.32 -17.61
N LYS A 205 8.90 -11.16 -16.62
CA LYS A 205 9.50 -12.49 -16.46
C LYS A 205 9.33 -13.34 -17.72
N ALA A 206 8.13 -13.37 -18.28
CA ALA A 206 7.86 -14.11 -19.51
C ALA A 206 8.63 -13.55 -20.72
N ALA A 207 8.75 -12.23 -20.84
CA ALA A 207 9.50 -11.58 -21.92
C ALA A 207 11.00 -11.87 -21.82
N THR A 208 11.58 -11.79 -20.63
CA THR A 208 13.00 -12.11 -20.37
C THR A 208 13.34 -13.57 -20.69
N VAL A 209 12.44 -14.51 -20.39
CA VAL A 209 12.62 -15.92 -20.75
C VAL A 209 12.56 -16.11 -22.27
N ARG A 210 11.68 -15.39 -22.96
CA ARG A 210 11.47 -15.49 -24.41
C ARG A 210 12.59 -14.86 -25.22
N ASP A 211 13.14 -13.73 -24.76
CA ASP A 211 14.21 -12.99 -25.41
C ASP A 211 15.27 -12.56 -24.39
N LYS A 212 16.48 -13.13 -24.51
CA LYS A 212 17.61 -12.80 -23.63
C LYS A 212 18.10 -11.34 -23.81
N ASN A 213 17.77 -10.71 -24.93
CA ASN A 213 18.08 -9.30 -25.19
C ASN A 213 16.95 -8.36 -24.75
N PHE A 214 15.88 -8.88 -24.16
CA PHE A 214 14.79 -8.07 -23.63
C PHE A 214 15.35 -7.09 -22.59
N ASN A 215 15.21 -5.80 -22.90
CA ASN A 215 15.63 -4.73 -22.01
C ASN A 215 14.38 -4.03 -21.47
N TRP A 216 14.01 -4.36 -20.24
CA TRP A 216 12.88 -3.75 -19.56
C TRP A 216 12.99 -2.21 -19.49
N GLU A 217 14.20 -1.66 -19.40
CA GLU A 217 14.40 -0.21 -19.34
C GLU A 217 13.92 0.52 -20.59
N LYS A 218 13.91 -0.14 -21.77
CA LYS A 218 13.36 0.44 -23.01
C LYS A 218 11.83 0.51 -23.00
N GLU A 219 11.19 -0.43 -22.32
CA GLU A 219 9.73 -0.51 -22.20
C GLU A 219 9.19 0.26 -20.98
N GLN A 220 10.05 0.57 -19.99
CA GLN A 220 9.68 1.29 -18.77
C GLN A 220 8.97 2.62 -19.01
N SER A 221 9.29 3.35 -20.08
CA SER A 221 8.59 4.61 -20.38
C SER A 221 7.10 4.38 -20.63
N LYS A 222 6.70 3.25 -21.24
CA LYS A 222 5.28 2.91 -21.40
C LYS A 222 4.61 2.68 -20.05
N ARG A 223 5.29 1.96 -19.14
CA ARG A 223 4.81 1.76 -17.76
C ARG A 223 4.64 3.10 -17.05
N TYR A 224 5.69 3.92 -17.02
CA TYR A 224 5.66 5.21 -16.34
C TYR A 224 4.59 6.14 -16.91
N ARG A 225 4.37 6.11 -18.23
CA ARG A 225 3.30 6.87 -18.86
C ARG A 225 1.91 6.44 -18.41
N HIS A 226 1.64 5.14 -18.30
CA HIS A 226 0.34 4.67 -17.79
C HIS A 226 0.16 4.99 -16.30
N LEU A 227 1.21 4.83 -15.50
CA LEU A 227 1.19 5.20 -14.09
C LEU A 227 0.99 6.71 -13.90
N ALA A 228 1.62 7.53 -14.73
CA ALA A 228 1.45 8.98 -14.70
C ALA A 228 0.02 9.37 -15.05
N LYS A 229 -0.59 8.75 -16.07
CA LYS A 229 -2.03 8.95 -16.36
C LYS A 229 -2.90 8.57 -15.15
N PHE A 230 -2.57 7.47 -14.49
CA PHE A 230 -3.30 7.00 -13.32
C PHE A 230 -3.23 7.98 -12.16
N GLU A 231 -2.02 8.38 -11.78
CA GLU A 231 -1.82 9.31 -10.67
C GLU A 231 -2.44 10.68 -11.01
N LEU A 232 -2.27 11.18 -12.23
CA LEU A 232 -2.90 12.45 -12.63
C LEU A 232 -4.42 12.38 -12.57
N GLU A 233 -5.03 11.26 -12.97
CA GLU A 233 -6.47 11.06 -12.84
C GLU A 233 -6.91 10.99 -11.38
N SER A 234 -6.19 10.29 -10.49
CA SER A 234 -6.56 10.20 -9.06
C SER A 234 -6.52 11.56 -8.37
N LEU A 235 -5.59 12.43 -8.76
CA LEU A 235 -5.43 13.78 -8.25
C LEU A 235 -6.55 14.74 -8.69
N ARG A 236 -7.34 14.43 -9.72
CA ARG A 236 -8.50 15.23 -10.16
C ARG A 236 -9.69 15.16 -9.18
N TYR A 237 -9.66 14.23 -8.23
CA TYR A 237 -10.77 13.98 -7.31
C TYR A 237 -10.33 14.23 -5.86
N PRO A 238 -10.21 15.50 -5.44
CA PRO A 238 -9.86 15.83 -4.07
C PRO A 238 -10.94 15.33 -3.11
N ALA A 239 -10.48 14.74 -2.00
CA ALA A 239 -11.32 14.30 -0.92
C ALA A 239 -11.45 15.39 0.16
N PRO A 240 -12.57 15.41 0.91
CA PRO A 240 -12.81 16.42 1.94
C PRO A 240 -11.92 16.27 3.18
N CYS A 241 -11.42 15.07 3.47
CA CYS A 241 -10.62 14.77 4.64
C CYS A 241 -9.74 13.52 4.43
N ARG A 242 -8.72 13.34 5.28
CA ARG A 242 -7.95 12.09 5.37
C ARG A 242 -8.83 10.92 5.82
N GLY A 243 -8.39 9.70 5.52
CA GLY A 243 -9.03 8.47 6.01
C GLY A 243 -9.01 7.34 4.99
N ARG A 244 -9.98 6.43 5.07
CA ARG A 244 -10.15 5.35 4.10
C ARG A 244 -11.59 5.24 3.65
N LEU A 245 -11.80 4.80 2.42
CA LEU A 245 -13.15 4.54 1.89
C LEU A 245 -13.66 3.22 2.48
N ILE A 246 -14.83 3.25 3.10
CA ILE A 246 -15.50 2.09 3.69
C ILE A 246 -16.95 2.01 3.22
N LEU A 247 -17.50 0.80 3.19
CA LEU A 247 -18.93 0.56 3.08
C LEU A 247 -19.57 0.82 4.45
N ASN A 248 -20.65 1.59 4.47
CA ASN A 248 -21.47 1.73 5.66
C ASN A 248 -22.21 0.42 5.99
N ALA A 249 -22.83 0.35 7.17
CA ALA A 249 -23.50 -0.87 7.64
C ALA A 249 -24.60 -1.41 6.71
N LYS A 250 -25.28 -0.53 5.95
CA LYS A 250 -26.34 -0.91 5.01
C LYS A 250 -25.80 -1.61 3.76
N ALA A 251 -24.55 -1.32 3.40
CA ALA A 251 -23.83 -1.93 2.29
C ALA A 251 -22.99 -3.15 2.72
N SER A 252 -23.27 -3.75 3.88
CA SER A 252 -22.51 -4.92 4.37
C SER A 252 -22.65 -6.18 3.50
N TYR A 253 -23.62 -6.22 2.58
CA TYR A 253 -23.72 -7.25 1.56
C TYR A 253 -24.39 -6.69 0.30
N PHE A 254 -24.11 -7.32 -0.83
CA PHE A 254 -24.78 -7.09 -2.10
C PHE A 254 -24.74 -8.36 -2.93
N HIS A 255 -25.92 -8.95 -3.10
CA HIS A 255 -26.14 -10.06 -4.00
C HIS A 255 -26.82 -9.47 -5.24
N ALA A 256 -26.06 -9.31 -6.33
CA ALA A 256 -26.51 -8.64 -7.53
C ALA A 256 -27.87 -9.17 -7.99
N GLY A 257 -28.83 -8.25 -8.03
CA GLY A 257 -30.15 -8.36 -8.64
C GLY A 257 -30.45 -7.07 -9.42
N ARG A 258 -31.72 -6.72 -9.64
CA ARG A 258 -32.13 -5.45 -10.31
C ARG A 258 -31.84 -4.17 -9.49
N GLN A 259 -31.01 -4.23 -8.45
CA GLN A 259 -30.71 -3.11 -7.57
C GLN A 259 -29.52 -2.29 -8.10
N LYS A 260 -29.61 -0.97 -7.97
CA LYS A 260 -28.51 -0.05 -8.30
C LYS A 260 -27.35 -0.29 -7.32
N LEU A 261 -26.11 -0.17 -7.80
CA LEU A 261 -24.94 -0.21 -6.92
C LEU A 261 -25.09 0.83 -5.80
N PRO A 262 -24.84 0.48 -4.53
CA PRO A 262 -25.03 1.35 -3.37
C PRO A 262 -23.88 2.35 -3.22
N LEU A 263 -23.70 3.21 -4.21
CA LEU A 263 -22.61 4.21 -4.23
C LEU A 263 -22.81 5.32 -3.19
N ASP A 264 -24.07 5.57 -2.82
CA ASP A 264 -24.48 6.42 -1.71
C ASP A 264 -24.13 5.84 -0.32
N GLN A 265 -23.60 4.62 -0.29
CA GLN A 265 -23.28 3.90 0.94
C GLN A 265 -21.76 3.75 1.18
N ILE A 266 -20.95 4.47 0.41
CA ILE A 266 -19.50 4.60 0.61
C ILE A 266 -19.25 5.87 1.44
N GLU A 267 -18.51 5.74 2.53
CA GLU A 267 -18.14 6.84 3.43
C GLU A 267 -16.64 6.83 3.73
N ILE A 268 -16.14 7.93 4.32
CA ILE A 268 -14.74 8.05 4.75
C ILE A 268 -14.68 7.74 6.25
N SER A 269 -13.81 6.80 6.65
CA SER A 269 -13.72 6.27 8.01
C SER A 269 -13.20 7.24 9.07
N GLU A 270 -12.60 8.37 8.67
CA GLU A 270 -11.95 9.32 9.58
C GLU A 270 -12.46 10.75 9.38
N LYS A 271 -12.35 11.53 10.46
CA LYS A 271 -12.55 12.98 10.46
C LYS A 271 -11.20 13.64 10.65
N ASP A 272 -10.83 14.46 9.68
CA ASP A 272 -9.64 15.29 9.76
C ASP A 272 -9.80 16.34 10.87
N ASP A 273 -8.73 16.59 11.63
CA ASP A 273 -8.68 17.66 12.64
C ASP A 273 -8.48 19.04 11.97
N GLY A 274 -8.20 19.06 10.66
CA GLY A 274 -8.10 20.26 9.84
C GLY A 274 -6.83 21.05 10.09
N CYS A 275 -5.82 20.50 10.79
CA CYS A 275 -4.60 21.21 11.12
C CYS A 275 -3.67 21.42 9.90
N GLY A 276 -3.85 20.64 8.83
CA GLY A 276 -3.04 20.68 7.62
C GLY A 276 -1.72 19.91 7.73
N LEU A 277 -1.11 19.59 6.59
CA LEU A 277 0.06 18.70 6.53
C LEU A 277 1.26 19.23 7.32
N ALA A 278 1.64 20.51 7.17
CA ALA A 278 2.82 21.06 7.85
C ALA A 278 2.68 20.93 9.38
N ASN A 279 1.52 21.31 9.92
CA ASN A 279 1.26 21.19 11.36
C ASN A 279 1.17 19.72 11.81
N SER A 280 0.59 18.83 11.00
CA SER A 280 0.60 17.38 11.29
C SER A 280 2.02 16.84 11.42
N MET A 281 2.94 17.26 10.54
CA MET A 281 4.35 16.84 10.60
C MET A 281 5.06 17.44 11.83
N ILE A 282 4.78 18.70 12.18
CA ILE A 282 5.33 19.36 13.38
C ILE A 282 4.82 18.69 14.66
N GLN A 283 3.53 18.38 14.76
CA GLN A 283 2.99 17.64 15.91
C GLN A 283 3.64 16.26 16.04
N LYS A 284 3.91 15.59 14.92
CA LYS A 284 4.63 14.31 14.93
C LYS A 284 6.08 14.47 15.40
N LEU A 285 6.76 15.56 15.04
CA LEU A 285 8.07 15.90 15.59
C LEU A 285 8.03 16.10 17.11
N ASP A 286 7.02 16.80 17.64
CA ASP A 286 6.86 16.99 19.09
C ASP A 286 6.62 15.65 19.81
N LEU A 287 5.80 14.76 19.24
CA LEU A 287 5.61 13.40 19.74
C LEU A 287 6.93 12.62 19.73
N ASN A 288 7.68 12.68 18.64
CA ASN A 288 8.96 11.98 18.50
C ASN A 288 10.01 12.51 19.48
N SER A 289 10.02 13.82 19.78
CA SER A 289 10.86 14.37 20.84
C SER A 289 10.50 13.81 22.22
N ASN A 290 9.22 13.53 22.50
CA ASN A 290 8.81 12.88 23.75
C ASN A 290 9.21 11.39 23.77
N VAL A 291 9.08 10.68 22.65
CA VAL A 291 9.52 9.28 22.52
C VAL A 291 11.03 9.17 22.73
N LEU A 292 11.82 10.06 22.11
CA LEU A 292 13.27 10.12 22.32
C LEU A 292 13.58 10.29 23.81
N LYS A 293 13.01 11.30 24.47
CA LYS A 293 13.23 11.55 25.91
C LYS A 293 12.90 10.34 26.77
N ALA A 294 11.86 9.58 26.42
CA ALA A 294 11.47 8.37 27.16
C ALA A 294 12.44 7.19 26.94
N LYS A 295 13.09 7.12 25.77
CA LYS A 295 13.99 6.01 25.40
C LYS A 295 15.49 6.29 25.59
N VAL A 296 15.90 7.53 25.88
CA VAL A 296 17.31 7.92 26.00
C VAL A 296 18.09 7.03 26.98
N ASP A 297 17.55 6.79 28.17
CA ASP A 297 18.21 5.95 29.19
C ASP A 297 18.11 4.45 28.86
N GLU A 298 17.01 4.02 28.23
CA GLU A 298 16.77 2.62 27.86
C GLU A 298 17.71 2.14 26.75
N LEU A 299 17.98 3.00 25.76
CA LEU A 299 18.77 2.69 24.58
C LEU A 299 20.23 3.12 24.70
N GLU A 300 20.65 3.61 25.88
CA GLU A 300 22.03 4.01 26.18
C GLU A 300 22.62 5.01 25.17
N PHE A 301 21.80 5.95 24.67
CA PHE A 301 22.25 6.90 23.65
C PHE A 301 23.38 7.80 24.13
N GLU A 302 24.41 7.97 23.30
CA GLU A 302 25.44 8.96 23.53
C GLU A 302 24.88 10.39 23.38
N LYS A 303 25.44 11.33 24.15
CA LYS A 303 25.02 12.74 24.09
C LYS A 303 25.05 13.31 22.67
N GLN A 304 26.06 12.95 21.88
CA GLN A 304 26.19 13.41 20.50
C GLN A 304 25.05 12.93 19.60
N GLU A 305 24.58 11.69 19.81
CA GLU A 305 23.43 11.15 19.07
C GLU A 305 22.17 11.92 19.44
N ILE A 306 21.90 12.10 20.74
CA ILE A 306 20.76 12.88 21.24
C ILE A 306 20.76 14.31 20.66
N ASP A 307 21.91 14.99 20.70
CA ASP A 307 22.08 16.34 20.16
C ASP A 307 21.77 16.37 18.64
N ALA A 308 22.12 15.33 17.89
CA ALA A 308 21.80 15.23 16.46
C ALA A 308 20.30 15.05 16.17
N HIS A 309 19.60 14.23 16.97
CA HIS A 309 18.14 14.09 16.86
C HIS A 309 17.42 15.40 17.17
N VAL A 310 17.84 16.10 18.24
CA VAL A 310 17.26 17.40 18.62
C VAL A 310 17.52 18.44 17.53
N ALA A 311 18.76 18.55 17.05
CA ALA A 311 19.13 19.49 15.99
C ALA A 311 18.36 19.24 14.69
N LEU A 312 18.14 17.98 14.31
CA LEU A 312 17.32 17.64 13.15
C LEU A 312 15.85 18.03 13.37
N SER A 313 15.30 17.74 14.56
CA SER A 313 13.91 18.08 14.90
C SER A 313 13.66 19.59 14.78
N ASP A 314 14.53 20.41 15.37
CA ASP A 314 14.43 21.87 15.31
C ASP A 314 14.56 22.39 13.88
N HIS A 315 15.52 21.84 13.11
CA HIS A 315 15.67 22.19 11.71
C HIS A 315 14.43 21.85 10.88
N LEU A 316 13.84 20.66 11.07
CA LEU A 316 12.62 20.26 10.36
C LEU A 316 11.43 21.16 10.72
N LYS A 317 11.27 21.58 11.97
CA LYS A 317 10.22 22.54 12.37
C LYS A 317 10.36 23.87 11.63
N GLU A 318 11.59 24.31 11.36
CA GLU A 318 11.86 25.54 10.61
C GLU A 318 11.56 25.40 9.11
N VAL A 319 11.94 24.27 8.50
CA VAL A 319 11.87 24.10 7.04
C VAL A 319 10.54 23.56 6.52
N LEU A 320 9.80 22.77 7.31
CA LEU A 320 8.54 22.16 6.88
C LEU A 320 7.50 23.21 6.43
N PRO A 321 7.29 24.35 7.15
CA PRO A 321 6.40 25.41 6.68
C PRO A 321 6.83 26.10 5.38
N LYS A 322 8.10 25.94 4.97
CA LYS A 322 8.66 26.49 3.73
C LYS A 322 8.52 25.50 2.56
N ILE A 323 8.64 24.21 2.82
CA ILE A 323 8.57 23.16 1.80
C ILE A 323 7.13 22.79 1.45
N ILE A 324 6.22 22.81 2.43
CA ILE A 324 4.81 22.48 2.25
C ILE A 324 4.05 23.66 1.63
N ASP A 325 3.39 23.43 0.50
CA ASP A 325 2.56 24.45 -0.14
C ASP A 325 1.28 24.71 0.66
N LYS A 326 1.19 25.89 1.25
CA LYS A 326 0.06 26.32 2.09
C LYS A 326 -1.26 26.36 1.32
N ARG A 327 -1.25 26.54 0.00
CA ARG A 327 -2.47 26.55 -0.83
C ARG A 327 -3.22 25.22 -0.78
N PHE A 328 -2.48 24.12 -0.58
CA PHE A 328 -3.01 22.76 -0.66
C PHE A 328 -2.70 21.93 0.60
N GLU A 329 -2.40 22.57 1.73
CA GLU A 329 -2.04 21.86 2.96
C GLU A 329 -3.21 21.05 3.57
N LYS A 330 -4.44 21.34 3.14
CA LYS A 330 -5.68 20.64 3.50
C LYS A 330 -6.37 19.98 2.30
N THR A 331 -5.63 19.77 1.22
CA THR A 331 -6.13 19.02 0.06
C THR A 331 -5.73 17.56 0.22
N TYR A 332 -6.68 16.65 -0.02
CA TYR A 332 -6.47 15.22 0.17
C TYR A 332 -6.77 14.46 -1.11
N CYS A 333 -6.03 13.38 -1.37
CA CYS A 333 -6.21 12.54 -2.55
C CYS A 333 -6.13 11.06 -2.19
N LEU A 334 -6.85 10.24 -2.94
CA LEU A 334 -6.82 8.79 -2.81
C LEU A 334 -5.51 8.25 -3.41
N VAL A 335 -4.78 7.44 -2.65
CA VAL A 335 -3.63 6.67 -3.11
C VAL A 335 -3.88 5.17 -2.97
N HIS A 336 -3.22 4.38 -3.82
CA HIS A 336 -3.31 2.92 -3.80
C HIS A 336 -2.72 2.28 -2.53
N GLY A 337 -1.62 2.85 -2.01
CA GLY A 337 -0.93 2.34 -0.83
C GLY A 337 0.00 1.13 -1.06
N ASP A 338 -0.01 0.50 -2.24
CA ASP A 338 0.85 -0.63 -2.61
C ASP A 338 0.98 -0.79 -4.13
N ILE A 339 1.32 0.29 -4.82
CA ILE A 339 1.40 0.26 -6.28
C ILE A 339 2.74 -0.33 -6.74
N THR A 340 2.72 -1.62 -7.12
CA THR A 340 3.89 -2.38 -7.61
C THR A 340 3.60 -3.04 -8.95
N ASP A 341 4.63 -3.58 -9.62
CA ASP A 341 4.45 -4.34 -10.88
C ASP A 341 3.59 -5.60 -10.71
N ALA A 342 3.45 -6.11 -9.49
CA ALA A 342 2.57 -7.23 -9.18
C ALA A 342 1.08 -6.82 -9.14
N ASN A 343 0.79 -5.55 -8.89
CA ASN A 343 -0.57 -5.01 -8.73
C ASN A 343 -1.08 -4.25 -9.97
N ILE A 344 -0.31 -4.28 -11.07
CA ILE A 344 -0.67 -3.69 -12.36
C ILE A 344 -0.81 -4.82 -13.38
N LEU A 345 -2.00 -4.99 -13.95
CA LEU A 345 -2.22 -5.89 -15.08
C LEU A 345 -1.93 -5.17 -16.40
N CYS A 346 -1.35 -5.89 -17.35
CA CYS A 346 -1.09 -5.40 -18.70
C CYS A 346 -1.33 -6.48 -19.78
N ASP A 347 -1.49 -6.00 -21.01
CA ASP A 347 -1.52 -6.86 -22.20
C ASP A 347 -0.10 -7.27 -22.63
N SER A 348 0.00 -8.00 -23.75
CA SER A 348 1.28 -8.47 -24.30
C SER A 348 2.20 -7.36 -24.81
N LYS A 349 1.70 -6.13 -24.95
CA LYS A 349 2.42 -4.93 -25.38
C LYS A 349 2.72 -3.98 -24.20
N PHE A 350 2.49 -4.44 -22.96
CA PHE A 350 2.64 -3.67 -21.73
C PHE A 350 1.71 -2.45 -21.61
N TYR A 351 0.56 -2.45 -22.29
CA TYR A 351 -0.51 -1.49 -22.00
C TYR A 351 -1.29 -1.95 -20.77
N THR A 352 -1.46 -1.05 -19.79
CA THR A 352 -2.19 -1.36 -18.55
C THR A 352 -3.66 -1.68 -18.84
N THR A 353 -4.13 -2.82 -18.34
CA THR A 353 -5.51 -3.28 -18.48
C THR A 353 -6.31 -3.15 -17.18
N ALA A 354 -5.66 -3.22 -16.02
CA ALA A 354 -6.25 -2.85 -14.74
C ALA A 354 -5.20 -2.64 -13.64
N ILE A 355 -5.59 -1.91 -12.59
CA ILE A 355 -4.90 -1.85 -11.30
C ILE A 355 -5.74 -2.60 -10.28
N ILE A 356 -5.10 -3.48 -9.51
CA ILE A 356 -5.74 -4.44 -8.60
C ILE A 356 -5.16 -4.32 -7.19
N ASP A 357 -5.82 -4.95 -6.23
CA ASP A 357 -5.38 -5.04 -4.83
C ASP A 357 -5.36 -3.70 -4.08
N TRP A 358 -6.51 -3.04 -4.06
CA TRP A 358 -6.75 -1.74 -3.41
C TRP A 358 -6.94 -1.83 -1.90
N GLU A 359 -6.48 -2.90 -1.27
CA GLU A 359 -6.74 -3.18 0.15
C GLU A 359 -5.97 -2.25 1.12
N LEU A 360 -4.88 -1.65 0.64
CA LEU A 360 -4.07 -0.66 1.37
C LEU A 360 -4.38 0.79 1.00
N ALA A 361 -5.43 1.00 0.20
CA ALA A 361 -5.81 2.33 -0.24
C ALA A 361 -6.17 3.25 0.93
N LYS A 362 -5.80 4.51 0.79
CA LYS A 362 -6.03 5.55 1.79
C LYS A 362 -6.06 6.93 1.16
N ILE A 363 -6.74 7.83 1.83
CA ILE A 363 -6.82 9.24 1.48
C ILE A 363 -5.79 9.99 2.33
N VAL A 364 -4.82 10.60 1.66
CA VAL A 364 -3.67 11.28 2.29
C VAL A 364 -3.55 12.72 1.80
N PRO A 365 -2.85 13.60 2.52
CA PRO A 365 -2.53 14.94 2.04
C PRO A 365 -1.92 14.91 0.63
N LEU A 366 -2.34 15.81 -0.25
CA LEU A 366 -1.93 15.89 -1.67
C LEU A 366 -0.41 15.77 -1.83
N GLN A 367 0.35 16.50 -1.01
CA GLN A 367 1.80 16.58 -1.12
C GLN A 367 2.52 15.31 -0.62
N LEU A 368 1.78 14.41 0.05
CA LEU A 368 2.18 13.03 0.34
C LEU A 368 1.64 12.02 -0.67
N ALA A 369 0.61 12.36 -1.45
CA ALA A 369 -0.01 11.43 -2.41
C ALA A 369 0.89 11.16 -3.62
N VAL A 370 1.66 12.17 -4.00
CA VAL A 370 2.41 12.26 -5.26
C VAL A 370 3.71 11.44 -5.17
N ALA A 371 3.68 10.12 -5.37
CA ALA A 371 4.87 9.26 -5.28
C ALA A 371 5.37 8.78 -6.65
N LYS A 372 6.64 8.36 -6.72
CA LYS A 372 7.05 7.43 -7.79
C LYS A 372 6.55 6.02 -7.41
N PRO A 373 5.82 5.31 -8.29
CA PRO A 373 5.38 3.95 -8.03
C PRO A 373 6.54 2.96 -7.82
N GLY A 374 6.35 1.97 -6.95
CA GLY A 374 7.24 0.82 -6.78
C GLY A 374 8.47 1.02 -5.90
N ILE A 375 8.55 2.07 -5.08
CA ILE A 375 9.47 2.10 -3.94
C ILE A 375 8.68 1.61 -2.73
N ASP A 376 9.17 0.54 -2.12
CA ASP A 376 8.55 -0.07 -0.94
C ASP A 376 8.48 0.95 0.21
N PHE A 377 7.36 1.00 0.93
CA PHE A 377 7.09 1.97 1.99
C PHE A 377 7.86 1.63 3.28
N ASN A 378 9.19 1.62 3.23
CA ASN A 378 10.16 1.75 4.35
C ASN A 378 11.61 1.63 3.84
N ASP A 379 11.87 2.11 2.62
CA ASP A 379 13.12 1.81 1.92
C ASP A 379 14.35 2.40 2.63
N LEU A 380 14.25 3.57 3.26
CA LEU A 380 15.44 4.23 3.83
C LEU A 380 16.08 3.41 4.97
N VAL A 381 15.32 3.06 6.00
CA VAL A 381 15.84 2.28 7.15
C VAL A 381 16.35 0.92 6.69
N ARG A 382 15.56 0.20 5.89
CA ARG A 382 15.91 -1.13 5.40
C ARG A 382 17.16 -1.11 4.52
N GLN A 383 17.21 -0.20 3.54
CA GLN A 383 18.33 -0.13 2.60
C GLN A 383 19.60 0.35 3.27
N VAL A 384 19.52 1.34 4.18
CA VAL A 384 20.69 1.78 4.95
C VAL A 384 21.20 0.63 5.80
N GLY A 385 20.32 -0.08 6.53
CA GLY A 385 20.71 -1.28 7.28
C GLY A 385 21.41 -2.34 6.41
N ASP A 386 20.83 -2.68 5.25
CA ASP A 386 21.41 -3.63 4.30
C ASP A 386 22.78 -3.18 3.76
N ILE A 387 22.95 -1.87 3.51
CA ILE A 387 24.20 -1.29 3.01
C ILE A 387 25.28 -1.34 4.09
N PHE A 388 24.96 -0.95 5.33
CA PHE A 388 25.87 -1.05 6.45
C PHE A 388 26.28 -2.50 6.70
N GLN A 389 25.33 -3.43 6.71
CA GLN A 389 25.60 -4.86 6.84
C GLN A 389 26.56 -5.37 5.75
N LYS A 390 26.36 -4.97 4.48
CA LYS A 390 27.25 -5.33 3.36
C LYS A 390 28.63 -4.66 3.45
N ALA A 391 28.71 -3.50 4.08
CA ALA A 391 29.94 -2.74 4.25
C ALA A 391 30.74 -3.15 5.49
N THR A 392 30.15 -3.91 6.41
CA THR A 392 30.83 -4.41 7.60
C THR A 392 31.67 -5.65 7.30
N VAL A 393 32.96 -5.58 7.59
CA VAL A 393 33.91 -6.69 7.46
C VAL A 393 34.63 -6.89 8.78
N ARG A 394 34.54 -8.11 9.34
CA ARG A 394 35.14 -8.47 10.65
C ARG A 394 34.74 -7.49 11.78
N GLY A 395 33.47 -7.07 11.80
CA GLY A 395 32.93 -6.16 12.81
C GLY A 395 33.34 -4.69 12.67
N LYS A 396 33.95 -4.29 11.54
CA LYS A 396 34.28 -2.89 11.26
C LYS A 396 33.56 -2.41 10.00
N VAL A 397 32.93 -1.25 10.09
CA VAL A 397 32.25 -0.61 8.95
C VAL A 397 33.28 0.02 8.01
N ASP A 398 33.21 -0.32 6.71
CA ASP A 398 33.93 0.38 5.65
C ASP A 398 33.09 1.56 5.13
N TYR A 399 33.35 2.76 5.64
CA TYR A 399 32.61 3.96 5.28
C TYR A 399 32.75 4.36 3.80
N ALA A 400 33.89 4.06 3.15
CA ALA A 400 34.05 4.32 1.73
C ALA A 400 33.13 3.41 0.90
N LYS A 401 32.98 2.16 1.34
CA LYS A 401 32.03 1.21 0.75
C LYS A 401 30.58 1.59 1.01
N VAL A 402 30.22 2.05 2.21
CA VAL A 402 28.88 2.61 2.51
C VAL A 402 28.56 3.75 1.55
N SER A 403 29.46 4.74 1.44
CA SER A 403 29.28 5.89 0.56
C SER A 403 29.09 5.50 -0.90
N LYS A 404 29.90 4.54 -1.40
CA LYS A 404 29.77 4.02 -2.76
C LYS A 404 28.42 3.34 -2.99
N LEU A 405 28.04 2.41 -2.13
CA LEU A 405 26.77 1.66 -2.26
C LEU A 405 25.55 2.58 -2.16
N TRP A 406 25.58 3.54 -1.24
CA TRP A 406 24.53 4.55 -1.12
C TRP A 406 24.44 5.42 -2.37
N SER A 407 25.58 5.90 -2.90
CA SER A 407 25.61 6.69 -4.14
C SER A 407 25.03 5.94 -5.32
N GLU A 408 25.32 4.64 -5.47
CA GLU A 408 24.77 3.79 -6.53
C GLU A 408 23.26 3.58 -6.36
N HIS A 409 22.80 3.33 -5.14
CA HIS A 409 21.38 3.19 -4.81
C HIS A 409 20.61 4.48 -5.10
N ASP A 410 21.05 5.61 -4.54
CA ASP A 410 20.42 6.91 -4.71
C ASP A 410 20.42 7.38 -6.18
N LYS A 411 21.50 7.13 -6.94
CA LYS A 411 21.52 7.37 -8.40
C LYS A 411 20.43 6.58 -9.12
N THR A 412 20.26 5.30 -8.77
CA THR A 412 19.25 4.42 -9.39
C THR A 412 17.83 4.90 -9.06
N VAL A 413 17.57 5.22 -7.80
CA VAL A 413 16.27 5.74 -7.34
C VAL A 413 15.94 7.05 -8.03
N ARG A 414 16.89 8.00 -8.05
CA ARG A 414 16.74 9.30 -8.74
C ARG A 414 16.51 9.14 -10.24
N HIS A 415 17.24 8.27 -10.91
CA HIS A 415 17.07 8.01 -12.34
C HIS A 415 15.66 7.53 -12.67
N GLN A 416 15.17 6.54 -11.93
CA GLN A 416 13.82 6.00 -12.14
C GLN A 416 12.73 7.02 -11.79
N ARG A 417 12.93 7.83 -10.73
CA ARG A 417 12.02 8.93 -10.38
C ARG A 417 11.97 9.97 -11.49
N ASN A 418 13.12 10.39 -12.02
CA ASN A 418 13.19 11.40 -13.07
C ASN A 418 12.50 10.92 -14.35
N LYS A 419 12.68 9.67 -14.76
CA LYS A 419 11.94 9.08 -15.89
C LYS A 419 10.42 9.13 -15.68
N PHE A 420 9.96 8.86 -14.46
CA PHE A 420 8.54 8.97 -14.14
C PHE A 420 8.05 10.42 -14.23
N ILE A 421 8.80 11.37 -13.66
CA ILE A 421 8.49 12.80 -13.72
C ILE A 421 8.50 13.33 -15.16
N GLU A 422 9.38 12.81 -16.03
CA GLU A 422 9.37 13.14 -17.46
C GLU A 422 8.08 12.69 -18.15
N GLU A 423 7.56 11.51 -17.83
CA GLU A 423 6.27 11.06 -18.37
C GLU A 423 5.10 11.85 -17.78
N VAL A 424 5.15 12.21 -16.49
CA VAL A 424 4.17 13.14 -15.88
C VAL A 424 4.20 14.47 -16.61
N SER A 425 5.37 15.06 -16.84
CA SER A 425 5.52 16.36 -17.50
C SER A 425 4.99 16.38 -18.93
N LYS A 426 4.91 15.22 -19.62
CA LYS A 426 4.31 15.10 -20.96
C LYS A 426 2.78 15.04 -20.93
N LEU A 427 2.19 14.77 -19.77
CA LEU A 427 0.76 14.56 -19.55
C LEU A 427 0.14 15.65 -18.66
N ASP A 428 0.97 16.34 -17.88
CA ASP A 428 0.60 17.45 -17.01
C ASP A 428 0.03 18.59 -17.86
N ASP A 429 -1.28 18.76 -17.75
CA ASP A 429 -2.09 19.78 -18.41
C ASP A 429 -2.43 20.94 -17.46
N SER A 430 -1.65 21.14 -16.40
CA SER A 430 -1.81 22.29 -15.49
C SER A 430 -1.62 23.62 -16.22
N VAL A 431 -2.54 24.55 -15.95
CA VAL A 431 -2.58 25.89 -16.54
C VAL A 431 -2.57 26.95 -15.42
N MET A 432 -2.09 28.15 -15.74
CA MET A 432 -2.23 29.28 -14.82
C MET A 432 -3.73 29.61 -14.67
N GLY A 433 -4.22 29.68 -13.44
CA GLY A 433 -5.62 29.98 -13.17
C GLY A 433 -5.85 30.54 -11.77
N ASP A 434 -7.02 30.26 -11.20
CA ASP A 434 -7.44 30.80 -9.89
C ASP A 434 -6.71 30.19 -8.68
N GLY A 435 -5.80 29.24 -8.90
CA GLY A 435 -5.02 28.59 -7.85
C GLY A 435 -5.82 27.73 -6.88
N LYS A 436 -7.10 27.43 -7.17
CA LYS A 436 -7.95 26.64 -6.26
C LYS A 436 -7.75 25.14 -6.39
N THR A 437 -7.15 24.68 -7.48
CA THR A 437 -6.83 23.28 -7.72
C THR A 437 -5.37 23.15 -8.08
N PRO A 438 -4.75 21.97 -7.92
CA PRO A 438 -3.37 21.78 -8.36
C PRO A 438 -3.19 22.02 -9.89
N TRP A 439 -4.28 21.93 -10.67
CA TRP A 439 -4.31 22.15 -12.12
C TRP A 439 -4.40 23.62 -12.49
N THR A 440 -4.84 24.48 -11.56
CA THR A 440 -4.92 25.93 -11.73
C THR A 440 -3.89 26.69 -10.90
N ALA A 441 -3.01 25.95 -10.20
CA ALA A 441 -2.02 26.46 -9.24
C ALA A 441 -0.78 27.12 -9.85
N GLY A 442 -0.51 26.85 -11.11
CA GLY A 442 0.78 27.18 -11.69
C GLY A 442 1.06 26.36 -12.93
N TYR A 443 1.82 26.92 -13.88
CA TYR A 443 2.31 26.14 -15.01
C TYR A 443 3.27 25.05 -14.52
N LYS A 444 3.00 23.78 -14.87
CA LYS A 444 3.78 22.61 -14.44
C LYS A 444 3.86 22.45 -12.91
N TYR A 445 2.86 22.96 -12.17
CA TYR A 445 2.81 22.84 -10.71
C TYR A 445 2.87 21.37 -10.27
N VAL A 446 2.08 20.50 -10.90
CA VAL A 446 2.01 19.08 -10.54
C VAL A 446 3.38 18.41 -10.74
N THR A 447 4.05 18.70 -11.86
CA THR A 447 5.43 18.25 -12.09
C THR A 447 6.41 18.76 -11.03
N GLY A 448 6.30 20.03 -10.62
CA GLY A 448 7.09 20.60 -9.52
C GLY A 448 6.84 19.88 -8.19
N LEU A 449 5.59 19.56 -7.90
CA LEU A 449 5.19 18.81 -6.71
C LEU A 449 5.81 17.40 -6.69
N TYR A 450 5.84 16.67 -7.80
CA TYR A 450 6.54 15.37 -7.88
C TYR A 450 8.05 15.45 -7.63
N ARG A 451 8.68 16.60 -7.90
CA ARG A 451 10.11 16.79 -7.62
C ARG A 451 10.37 16.98 -6.14
N LEU A 452 9.45 17.58 -5.39
CA LEU A 452 9.53 17.76 -3.94
C LEU A 452 9.06 16.53 -3.16
N SER A 453 8.09 15.79 -3.70
CA SER A 453 7.35 14.79 -2.97
C SER A 453 8.20 13.67 -2.37
N HIS A 454 9.31 13.30 -3.01
CA HIS A 454 10.25 12.35 -2.44
C HIS A 454 10.78 12.80 -1.09
N ALA A 455 11.23 14.06 -0.96
CA ALA A 455 11.73 14.57 0.30
C ALA A 455 10.61 14.61 1.36
N ILE A 456 9.42 15.11 0.98
CA ILE A 456 8.27 15.20 1.89
C ILE A 456 7.85 13.81 2.40
N GLN A 457 7.75 12.82 1.52
CA GLN A 457 7.40 11.44 1.86
C GLN A 457 8.47 10.78 2.73
N THR A 458 9.74 10.93 2.40
CA THR A 458 10.83 10.34 3.18
C THR A 458 10.90 10.95 4.58
N ILE A 459 10.71 12.27 4.71
CA ILE A 459 10.60 12.92 6.02
C ILE A 459 9.36 12.36 6.76
N TRP A 460 8.20 12.29 6.12
CA TRP A 460 6.99 11.76 6.76
C TRP A 460 7.14 10.31 7.24
N GLN A 461 7.80 9.46 6.46
CA GLN A 461 8.09 8.07 6.83
C GLN A 461 9.03 8.00 8.03
N PHE A 462 10.12 8.78 8.01
CA PHE A 462 11.02 8.92 9.16
C PHE A 462 10.28 9.35 10.43
N LEU A 463 9.38 10.34 10.32
CA LEU A 463 8.57 10.78 11.44
C LEU A 463 7.59 9.71 11.91
N SER A 464 6.99 8.96 10.98
CA SER A 464 5.97 7.96 11.27
C SER A 464 6.54 6.71 11.94
N GLY A 465 7.69 6.22 11.46
CA GLY A 465 8.40 5.05 11.96
C GLY A 465 9.55 5.39 12.92
N TYR A 466 9.47 6.53 13.60
CA TYR A 466 10.56 7.04 14.43
C TYR A 466 10.92 6.10 15.59
N GLU A 467 9.96 5.39 16.17
CA GLU A 467 10.24 4.49 17.28
C GLU A 467 11.09 3.27 16.85
N ASP A 468 10.73 2.65 15.72
CA ASP A 468 11.53 1.57 15.12
C ASP A 468 12.89 2.07 14.65
N PHE A 469 12.96 3.33 14.20
CA PHE A 469 14.22 3.98 13.84
C PHE A 469 15.18 4.11 15.05
N LEU A 470 14.67 4.37 16.26
CA LEU A 470 15.50 4.42 17.46
C LEU A 470 16.11 3.06 17.84
N GLU A 471 15.58 1.94 17.33
CA GLU A 471 16.14 0.61 17.58
C GLU A 471 17.35 0.27 16.69
N LEU A 472 17.77 1.18 15.80
CA LEU A 472 18.94 1.00 14.94
C LEU A 472 20.25 1.18 15.71
N GLU A 473 21.31 0.55 15.20
CA GLU A 473 22.68 0.86 15.61
C GLU A 473 23.02 2.34 15.32
N THR A 474 23.90 2.91 16.14
CA THR A 474 24.26 4.34 16.10
C THR A 474 24.76 4.78 14.72
N GLU A 475 25.61 4.02 14.03
CA GLU A 475 26.17 4.46 12.74
C GLU A 475 25.12 4.55 11.61
N PRO A 476 24.25 3.54 11.39
CA PRO A 476 23.08 3.68 10.51
C PRO A 476 22.13 4.82 10.92
N SER A 477 21.87 4.98 12.22
CA SER A 477 21.00 6.04 12.77
C SER A 477 21.51 7.43 12.36
N MET A 478 22.78 7.71 12.68
CA MET A 478 23.44 8.98 12.37
C MET A 478 23.50 9.27 10.87
N PHE A 479 23.70 8.23 10.04
CA PHE A 479 23.66 8.37 8.59
C PHE A 479 22.28 8.80 8.09
N ILE A 480 21.21 8.17 8.60
CA ILE A 480 19.83 8.50 8.24
C ILE A 480 19.49 9.93 8.66
N LEU A 481 19.86 10.37 9.87
CA LEU A 481 19.64 11.75 10.32
C LEU A 481 20.25 12.77 9.34
N GLY A 482 21.49 12.52 8.92
CA GLY A 482 22.18 13.36 7.92
C GLY A 482 21.47 13.38 6.56
N GLU A 483 20.95 12.23 6.11
CA GLU A 483 20.25 12.12 4.84
C GLU A 483 18.88 12.81 4.87
N ILE A 484 18.13 12.71 5.96
CA ILE A 484 16.88 13.45 6.16
C ILE A 484 17.13 14.97 6.11
N ARG A 485 18.19 15.43 6.77
CA ARG A 485 18.61 16.84 6.71
C ARG A 485 18.92 17.28 5.28
N ARG A 486 19.74 16.51 4.57
CA ARG A 486 20.13 16.78 3.18
C ARG A 486 18.91 16.88 2.25
N LEU A 487 17.92 16.00 2.43
CA LEU A 487 16.68 16.02 1.66
C LEU A 487 15.83 17.27 1.97
N ALA A 488 15.72 17.64 3.25
CA ALA A 488 15.00 18.84 3.69
C ALA A 488 15.65 20.14 3.14
N GLU A 489 16.96 20.27 3.22
CA GLU A 489 17.71 21.41 2.68
C GLU A 489 17.57 21.50 1.16
N GLY A 490 17.69 20.35 0.46
CA GLY A 490 17.50 20.27 -0.98
C GLY A 490 16.10 20.69 -1.42
N ALA A 491 15.06 20.24 -0.71
CA ALA A 491 13.67 20.63 -0.97
C ALA A 491 13.45 22.12 -0.71
N THR A 492 14.02 22.67 0.37
CA THR A 492 13.94 24.10 0.68
C THR A 492 14.55 24.94 -0.44
N LYS A 493 15.73 24.54 -0.93
CA LYS A 493 16.41 25.20 -2.05
C LYS A 493 15.54 25.18 -3.32
N MET A 494 14.96 24.04 -3.66
CA MET A 494 14.08 23.91 -4.83
C MET A 494 12.86 24.83 -4.73
N VAL A 495 12.25 24.96 -3.55
CA VAL A 495 11.15 25.91 -3.33
C VAL A 495 11.62 27.35 -3.47
N SER A 496 12.78 27.73 -2.93
CA SER A 496 13.33 29.08 -3.10
C SER A 496 13.68 29.43 -4.54
N GLU A 497 14.00 28.42 -5.36
CA GLU A 497 14.23 28.54 -6.80
C GLU A 497 12.93 28.55 -7.62
N GLY A 498 11.76 28.60 -6.97
CA GLY A 498 10.46 28.76 -7.63
C GLY A 498 9.90 27.48 -8.26
N ILE A 499 10.27 26.28 -7.78
CA ILE A 499 9.81 25.01 -8.36
C ILE A 499 8.27 24.86 -8.40
N LEU A 500 7.54 25.54 -7.51
CA LEU A 500 6.06 25.53 -7.41
C LEU A 500 5.39 26.80 -7.94
N SER A 501 6.17 27.78 -8.42
CA SER A 501 5.70 29.12 -8.79
C SER A 501 6.21 29.56 -10.17
N ARG A 502 6.54 28.60 -11.06
CA ARG A 502 7.05 28.92 -12.40
C ARG A 502 6.02 29.76 -13.15
N GLU A 503 6.37 31.02 -13.40
CA GLU A 503 5.74 31.83 -14.44
C GLU A 503 6.04 31.19 -15.80
N ASN A 504 5.21 31.50 -16.79
CA ASN A 504 5.24 30.83 -18.09
C ASN A 504 6.52 31.17 -18.88
N GLU A 505 7.64 30.50 -18.61
CA GLU A 505 8.90 30.66 -19.37
C GLU A 505 8.71 30.29 -20.86
N ASP A 506 7.73 29.43 -21.17
CA ASP A 506 7.39 29.05 -22.55
C ASP A 506 6.73 30.22 -23.33
N GLY A 507 6.23 31.25 -22.64
CA GLY A 507 5.77 32.49 -23.28
C GLY A 507 6.89 33.33 -23.91
N LEU A 508 8.12 33.24 -23.37
CA LEU A 508 9.29 33.92 -23.95
C LEU A 508 9.81 33.18 -25.21
N LEU A 509 9.61 31.87 -25.29
CA LEU A 509 10.00 31.06 -26.45
C LEU A 509 8.96 31.10 -27.57
N ASP A 510 7.67 31.27 -27.26
CA ASP A 510 6.63 31.46 -28.28
C ASP A 510 6.65 32.88 -28.89
N GLU A 511 7.03 33.93 -28.15
CA GLU A 511 7.30 35.25 -28.74
C GLU A 511 8.52 35.25 -29.68
N LEU A 512 9.57 34.48 -29.35
CA LEU A 512 10.73 34.29 -30.22
C LEU A 512 10.44 33.42 -31.46
N ARG A 513 9.41 32.58 -31.43
CA ARG A 513 8.94 31.80 -32.60
C ARG A 513 7.99 32.59 -33.51
N TYR A 514 7.42 33.69 -33.04
CA TYR A 514 6.59 34.58 -33.85
C TYR A 514 7.39 35.73 -34.49
N GLN A 515 8.67 35.88 -34.13
CA GLN A 515 9.61 36.88 -34.70
C GLN A 515 10.69 36.29 -35.63
N VAL A 516 10.53 35.04 -36.08
CA VAL A 516 11.31 34.42 -37.17
C VAL A 516 10.35 33.91 -38.23
#